data_AF-A0A7C1P295-F1
#
_entry.id   AF-A0A7C1P295-F1
#
_cell.length_a   1.000
_cell.length_b   1.000
_cell.length_c   1.000
_cell.angle_alpha   90.00
_cell.angle_beta   90.00
_cell.angle_gamma   90.00
#
_symmetry.space_group_name_H-M   'P 1'
#
loop_
_entity.id
_entity.type
_entity.pdbx_description
1 polymer ?
#
loop_
_entity_poly.entity_id
_entity_poly.type
_entity_poly.pdbx_seq_one_letter_code
_entity_poly.pdbx_strand_id
1 'polypeptide(L)'
;FVMFFLGPIYVFMLSYRLPLGYGSERPSVRHSVALTNLALVLLLVGIGLLFGLKTLLFVYLPIQYLAGMVGIFLFYVQHQFEDTHWSNPPEWQFQHAALHGASHYDLPWGLRWLTGHIGVHHVHHLSSKIPFYRLPEVLRDHPELKTISRITLKESFACVKLVLWDEARGRLVSFREARRMAVVA
;
A
#
# COMPACT_ATOMS: atom_id res chain seq x y z
N PHE A 1 -5.58 -13.95 2.38
CA PHE A 1 -6.88 -13.92 3.08
C PHE A 1 -6.87 -12.93 4.23
N VAL A 2 -6.10 -13.16 5.30
CA VAL A 2 -6.06 -12.28 6.49
C VAL A 2 -5.78 -10.82 6.14
N MET A 3 -4.69 -10.53 5.43
CA MET A 3 -4.26 -9.15 5.18
C MET A 3 -5.23 -8.33 4.32
N PHE A 4 -5.82 -8.89 3.27
CA PHE A 4 -6.70 -8.14 2.37
C PHE A 4 -8.16 -8.09 2.84
N PHE A 5 -8.63 -9.09 3.59
CA PHE A 5 -10.02 -9.10 4.09
C PHE A 5 -10.13 -8.58 5.52
N LEU A 6 -9.29 -9.03 6.44
CA LEU A 6 -9.33 -8.57 7.84
C LEU A 6 -8.51 -7.31 8.05
N GLY A 7 -7.45 -7.10 7.27
CA GLY A 7 -6.57 -5.94 7.38
C GLY A 7 -7.29 -4.60 7.24
N PRO A 8 -8.20 -4.38 6.27
CA PRO A 8 -8.92 -3.10 6.16
C PRO A 8 -9.73 -2.77 7.40
N ILE A 9 -10.42 -3.75 7.97
CA ILE A 9 -11.21 -3.61 9.19
C ILE A 9 -10.27 -3.29 10.35
N TYR A 10 -9.22 -4.09 10.53
CA TYR A 10 -8.29 -3.91 11.62
C TYR A 10 -7.56 -2.56 11.55
N VAL A 11 -7.01 -2.18 10.40
CA VAL A 11 -6.19 -0.97 10.25
C VAL A 11 -7.06 0.29 10.29
N PHE A 12 -8.03 0.41 9.37
CA PHE A 12 -8.75 1.67 9.18
C PHE A 12 -9.90 1.86 10.16
N MET A 13 -10.62 0.77 10.51
CA MET A 13 -11.81 0.86 11.36
C MET A 13 -11.48 0.74 12.85
N LEU A 14 -10.37 0.09 13.22
CA LEU A 14 -10.01 -0.16 14.63
C LEU A 14 -8.70 0.52 15.04
N SER A 15 -7.57 0.11 14.47
CA SER A 15 -6.21 0.51 14.90
C SER A 15 -6.02 2.02 14.83
N TYR A 16 -6.39 2.66 13.70
CA TYR A 16 -6.27 4.11 13.54
C TYR A 16 -7.24 4.93 14.41
N ARG A 17 -8.18 4.28 15.13
CA ARG A 17 -9.05 4.96 16.10
C ARG A 17 -8.39 5.09 17.47
N LEU A 18 -7.26 4.41 17.68
CA LEU A 18 -6.52 4.41 18.93
C LEU A 18 -5.18 5.13 18.73
N PRO A 19 -4.71 5.91 19.71
CA PRO A 19 -3.38 6.50 19.66
C PRO A 19 -2.34 5.45 20.02
N LEU A 20 -2.12 4.48 19.14
CA LEU A 20 -1.13 3.41 19.31
C LEU A 20 0.06 3.65 18.37
N GLY A 21 1.24 3.21 18.80
CA GLY A 21 2.46 3.27 18.00
C GLY A 21 3.33 4.50 18.27
N TYR A 22 4.16 4.85 17.30
CA TYR A 22 5.19 5.87 17.44
C TYR A 22 4.58 7.26 17.69
N GLY A 23 5.04 7.96 18.72
CA GLY A 23 4.55 9.29 19.04
C GLY A 23 3.24 9.30 19.83
N SER A 24 2.68 8.14 20.19
CA SER A 24 1.44 8.02 20.98
C SER A 24 1.52 8.64 22.37
N GLU A 25 2.72 8.81 22.91
CA GLU A 25 3.00 9.52 24.15
C GLU A 25 2.76 11.04 24.03
N ARG A 26 2.78 11.58 22.81
CA ARG A 26 2.67 13.04 22.57
C ARG A 26 1.21 13.47 22.62
N PRO A 27 0.87 14.51 23.42
CA PRO A 27 -0.50 15.03 23.48
C PRO A 27 -1.05 15.46 22.12
N SER A 28 -0.23 16.06 21.25
CA SER A 28 -0.64 16.49 19.91
C SER A 28 -1.14 15.33 19.03
N VAL A 29 -0.50 14.16 19.10
CA VAL A 29 -0.93 12.95 18.37
C VAL A 29 -2.25 12.45 18.94
N ARG A 30 -2.37 12.38 20.28
CA ARG A 30 -3.62 11.97 20.94
C ARG A 30 -4.79 12.89 20.60
N HIS A 31 -4.57 14.20 20.61
CA HIS A 31 -5.58 15.19 20.24
C HIS A 31 -5.96 15.06 18.76
N SER A 32 -5.02 14.82 17.86
CA SER A 32 -5.30 14.58 16.45
C SER A 32 -6.18 13.33 16.24
N VAL A 33 -5.86 12.22 16.92
CA VAL A 33 -6.68 11.01 16.89
C VAL A 33 -8.07 11.26 17.48
N ALA A 34 -8.17 11.95 18.62
CA ALA A 34 -9.45 12.28 19.24
C ALA A 34 -10.32 13.17 18.35
N LEU A 35 -9.74 14.20 17.72
CA LEU A 35 -10.45 15.12 16.83
C LEU A 35 -10.92 14.41 15.56
N THR A 36 -10.09 13.57 14.96
CA THR A 36 -10.49 12.77 13.78
C THR A 36 -11.54 11.72 14.13
N ASN A 37 -11.50 11.12 15.32
CA ASN A 37 -12.57 10.26 15.83
C ASN A 37 -13.88 11.02 16.01
N LEU A 38 -13.83 12.21 16.61
CA LEU A 38 -15.02 13.06 16.77
C LEU A 38 -15.62 13.43 15.41
N ALA A 39 -14.81 13.89 14.47
CA ALA A 39 -15.25 14.19 13.11
C ALA A 39 -15.87 12.97 12.42
N LEU A 40 -15.29 11.78 12.59
CA LEU A 40 -15.85 10.54 12.07
C LEU A 40 -17.19 10.20 12.70
N VAL A 41 -17.33 10.30 14.02
CA VAL A 41 -18.61 10.08 14.71
C VAL A 41 -19.68 11.03 14.18
N LEU A 42 -19.35 12.32 14.07
CA LEU A 42 -20.27 13.33 13.51
C LEU A 42 -20.67 12.99 12.06
N LEU A 43 -19.72 12.54 11.24
CA LEU A 43 -20.00 12.10 9.87
C LEU A 43 -20.95 10.90 9.83
N LEU A 44 -20.66 9.84 10.61
CA LEU A 44 -21.46 8.62 10.62
C LEU A 44 -22.87 8.87 11.18
N VAL A 45 -22.97 9.66 12.25
CA VAL A 45 -24.26 10.10 12.82
C VAL A 45 -25.01 10.95 11.81
N GLY A 46 -24.34 11.92 11.16
CA GLY A 46 -24.94 12.76 10.12
C GLY A 46 -25.50 11.94 8.96
N ILE A 47 -24.75 10.96 8.45
CA ILE A 47 -25.23 10.03 7.42
C ILE A 47 -26.45 9.24 7.91
N GLY A 48 -26.38 8.71 9.13
CA GLY A 48 -27.46 7.95 9.74
C GLY A 48 -28.75 8.76 9.93
N LEU A 49 -28.63 10.03 10.31
CA LEU A 49 -29.77 10.94 10.51
C LEU A 49 -30.37 11.43 9.19
N LEU A 50 -29.54 11.77 8.20
CA LEU A 50 -30.00 12.34 6.92
C LEU A 50 -30.47 11.28 5.93
N PHE A 51 -29.84 10.11 5.91
CA PHE A 51 -30.06 9.08 4.90
C PHE A 51 -30.49 7.72 5.48
N GLY A 52 -30.60 7.62 6.80
CA GLY A 52 -31.04 6.42 7.50
C GLY A 52 -29.94 5.38 7.74
N LEU A 53 -30.17 4.51 8.73
CA LEU A 53 -29.22 3.48 9.14
C LEU A 53 -28.91 2.46 8.02
N LYS A 54 -29.88 2.15 7.15
CA LYS A 54 -29.66 1.24 6.01
C LYS A 54 -28.59 1.77 5.05
N THR A 55 -28.60 3.07 4.76
CA THR A 55 -27.59 3.71 3.90
C THR A 55 -26.22 3.65 4.55
N LEU A 56 -26.13 3.94 5.85
CA LEU A 56 -24.89 3.82 6.59
C LEU A 56 -24.31 2.39 6.52
N LEU A 57 -25.13 1.38 6.82
CA LEU A 57 -24.67 -0.01 6.94
C LEU A 57 -24.39 -0.69 5.59
N PHE A 58 -25.21 -0.45 4.57
CA PHE A 58 -25.16 -1.19 3.30
C PHE A 58 -24.57 -0.41 2.13
N VAL A 59 -24.31 0.89 2.31
CA VAL A 59 -23.65 1.71 1.28
C VAL A 59 -22.32 2.23 1.79
N TYR A 60 -22.33 3.00 2.87
CA TYR A 60 -21.11 3.66 3.35
C TYR A 60 -20.07 2.66 3.87
N LEU A 61 -20.44 1.76 4.79
CA LEU A 61 -19.48 0.80 5.37
C LEU A 61 -18.86 -0.15 4.32
N PRO A 62 -19.63 -0.71 3.35
CA PRO A 62 -19.04 -1.52 2.27
C PRO A 62 -18.09 -0.72 1.37
N ILE A 63 -18.41 0.53 1.04
CA ILE A 63 -17.50 1.40 0.27
C ILE A 63 -16.20 1.60 1.04
N GLN A 64 -16.28 1.93 2.34
CA GLN A 64 -15.10 2.12 3.17
C GLN A 64 -14.25 0.85 3.26
N TYR A 65 -14.89 -0.32 3.41
CA TYR A 65 -14.23 -1.61 3.45
C TYR A 65 -13.49 -1.91 2.14
N LEU A 66 -14.18 -1.77 1.00
CA LEU A 66 -13.61 -2.03 -0.32
C LEU A 66 -12.48 -1.04 -0.64
N ALA A 67 -12.63 0.25 -0.30
CA ALA A 67 -11.59 1.24 -0.46
C ALA A 67 -10.34 0.89 0.37
N GLY A 68 -10.53 0.44 1.62
CA GLY A 68 -9.42 -0.03 2.46
C GLY A 68 -8.74 -1.28 1.91
N MET A 69 -9.50 -2.23 1.36
CA MET A 69 -8.97 -3.43 0.71
C MET A 69 -8.12 -3.08 -0.51
N VAL A 70 -8.63 -2.21 -1.39
CA VAL A 70 -7.89 -1.73 -2.57
C VAL A 70 -6.65 -0.94 -2.15
N GLY A 71 -6.75 -0.09 -1.13
CA GLY A 71 -5.62 0.66 -0.59
C GLY A 71 -4.50 -0.27 -0.12
N ILE A 72 -4.81 -1.23 0.76
CA ILE A 72 -3.82 -2.22 1.24
C ILE A 72 -3.21 -2.99 0.07
N PHE A 73 -4.01 -3.38 -0.92
CA PHE A 73 -3.51 -4.06 -2.11
C PHE A 73 -2.50 -3.22 -2.89
N LEU A 74 -2.80 -1.94 -3.14
CA LEU A 74 -1.89 -1.04 -3.85
C LEU A 74 -0.54 -0.91 -3.13
N PHE A 75 -0.55 -0.64 -1.83
CA PHE A 75 0.68 -0.52 -1.04
C PHE A 75 1.46 -1.83 -0.92
N TYR A 76 0.76 -2.95 -0.90
CA TYR A 76 1.40 -4.26 -0.85
C TYR A 76 2.21 -4.52 -2.12
N VAL A 77 1.56 -4.49 -3.29
CA VAL A 77 2.24 -4.84 -4.56
C VAL A 77 3.27 -3.79 -4.98
N GLN A 78 3.24 -2.62 -4.36
CA GLN A 78 4.26 -1.59 -4.47
C GLN A 78 5.62 -1.99 -3.88
N HIS A 79 5.67 -2.87 -2.88
CA HIS A 79 6.92 -3.29 -2.23
C HIS A 79 7.09 -4.81 -2.14
N GLN A 80 6.03 -5.57 -2.40
CA GLN A 80 6.01 -7.03 -2.41
C GLN A 80 5.76 -7.51 -3.84
N PHE A 81 6.84 -7.65 -4.60
CA PHE A 81 6.86 -8.16 -5.98
C PHE A 81 8.11 -9.01 -6.21
N GLU A 82 8.15 -9.73 -7.33
CA GLU A 82 9.15 -10.79 -7.59
C GLU A 82 10.59 -10.26 -7.60
N ASP A 83 10.82 -9.12 -8.24
CA ASP A 83 12.15 -8.51 -8.41
C ASP A 83 12.47 -7.43 -7.38
N THR A 84 11.78 -7.41 -6.23
CA THR A 84 12.03 -6.39 -5.20
C THR A 84 13.41 -6.56 -4.58
N HIS A 85 14.08 -5.44 -4.31
CA HIS A 85 15.41 -5.40 -3.74
C HIS A 85 15.41 -4.77 -2.34
N TRP A 86 15.81 -5.55 -1.33
CA TRP A 86 16.10 -5.08 0.02
C TRP A 86 17.57 -5.35 0.36
N SER A 87 18.22 -4.38 1.00
CA SER A 87 19.61 -4.50 1.43
C SER A 87 19.82 -3.72 2.72
N ASN A 88 20.84 -4.11 3.47
CA ASN A 88 21.29 -3.39 4.66
C ASN A 88 22.49 -2.49 4.30
N PRO A 89 22.84 -1.52 5.16
CA PRO A 89 24.15 -0.87 5.07
C PRO A 89 25.27 -1.91 5.29
N PRO A 90 26.42 -1.80 4.58
CA PRO A 90 26.82 -0.71 3.68
C PRO A 90 26.35 -0.83 2.22
N GLU A 91 25.76 -1.95 1.81
CA GLU A 91 25.35 -2.21 0.42
C GLU A 91 24.16 -1.34 -0.02
N TRP A 92 23.38 -0.85 0.92
CA TRP A 92 22.24 0.02 0.66
C TRP A 92 22.65 1.36 0.04
N GLN A 93 22.06 1.65 -1.13
CA GLN A 93 22.19 2.92 -1.83
C GLN A 93 20.80 3.47 -2.13
N PHE A 94 20.54 4.74 -1.77
CA PHE A 94 19.22 5.35 -1.83
C PHE A 94 18.58 5.22 -3.22
N GLN A 95 19.29 5.59 -4.28
CA GLN A 95 18.77 5.59 -5.65
C GLN A 95 18.41 4.18 -6.11
N HIS A 96 19.25 3.20 -5.79
CA HIS A 96 19.02 1.81 -6.14
C HIS A 96 17.84 1.23 -5.36
N ALA A 97 17.80 1.46 -4.04
CA ALA A 97 16.69 1.01 -3.19
C ALA A 97 15.36 1.67 -3.59
N ALA A 98 15.37 2.94 -3.98
CA ALA A 98 14.17 3.64 -4.45
C ALA A 98 13.63 3.06 -5.76
N LEU A 99 14.50 2.74 -6.71
CA LEU A 99 14.09 2.22 -8.03
C LEU A 99 13.79 0.71 -8.04
N HIS A 100 14.52 -0.07 -7.25
CA HIS A 100 14.44 -1.54 -7.26
C HIS A 100 13.71 -2.13 -6.03
N GLY A 101 13.57 -1.37 -4.95
CA GLY A 101 12.79 -1.78 -3.77
C GLY A 101 11.30 -1.38 -3.83
N ALA A 102 10.91 -0.68 -4.89
CA ALA A 102 9.54 -0.27 -5.17
C ALA A 102 9.17 -0.59 -6.63
N SER A 103 7.93 -0.99 -6.88
CA SER A 103 7.48 -1.35 -8.21
C SER A 103 7.02 -0.13 -9.03
N HIS A 104 7.05 -0.27 -10.36
CA HIS A 104 6.17 0.50 -11.23
C HIS A 104 4.94 -0.35 -11.57
N TYR A 105 3.85 -0.05 -10.88
CA TYR A 105 2.58 -0.70 -11.12
C TYR A 105 1.89 -0.11 -12.36
N ASP A 106 2.15 -0.74 -13.50
CA ASP A 106 1.65 -0.34 -14.81
C ASP A 106 0.18 -0.75 -14.97
N LEU A 107 -0.68 0.11 -14.43
CA LEU A 107 -2.12 -0.02 -14.51
C LEU A 107 -2.66 0.41 -15.89
N PRO A 108 -3.80 -0.12 -16.36
CA PRO A 108 -4.53 0.46 -17.50
C PRO A 108 -4.88 1.93 -17.27
N TRP A 109 -5.07 2.70 -18.34
CA TRP A 109 -5.24 4.16 -18.29
C TRP A 109 -6.30 4.63 -17.28
N GLY A 110 -7.47 3.99 -17.24
CA GLY A 110 -8.56 4.39 -16.34
C GLY A 110 -8.22 4.19 -14.87
N LEU A 111 -7.52 3.08 -14.56
CA LEU A 111 -7.05 2.81 -13.20
C LEU A 111 -5.89 3.74 -12.82
N ARG A 112 -4.95 4.04 -13.74
CA ARG A 112 -3.90 5.03 -13.49
C ARG A 112 -4.46 6.38 -13.10
N TRP A 113 -5.47 6.86 -13.83
CA TRP A 113 -6.14 8.11 -13.52
C TRP A 113 -6.86 8.05 -12.18
N LEU A 114 -7.67 6.99 -11.95
CA LEU A 114 -8.43 6.82 -10.72
C LEU A 114 -7.53 6.80 -9.48
N THR A 115 -6.36 6.17 -9.58
CA THR A 115 -5.40 6.09 -8.47
C THR A 115 -4.42 7.26 -8.42
N GLY A 116 -4.60 8.30 -9.23
CA GLY A 116 -3.70 9.46 -9.28
C GLY A 116 -2.25 9.07 -9.56
N HIS A 117 -2.00 8.20 -10.54
CA HIS A 117 -0.66 7.73 -10.92
C HIS A 117 0.19 7.12 -9.79
N ILE A 118 -0.43 6.64 -8.70
CA ILE A 118 0.26 5.97 -7.57
C ILE A 118 1.13 4.78 -8.01
N GLY A 119 0.83 4.19 -9.16
CA GLY A 119 1.59 3.09 -9.72
C GLY A 119 3.01 3.46 -10.13
N VAL A 120 3.33 4.74 -10.40
CA VAL A 120 4.70 5.19 -10.69
C VAL A 120 5.48 5.39 -9.38
N HIS A 121 5.45 4.37 -8.53
CA HIS A 121 5.86 4.43 -7.13
C HIS A 121 7.38 4.48 -6.97
N HIS A 122 8.11 3.73 -7.81
CA HIS A 122 9.58 3.76 -7.77
C HIS A 122 10.14 5.17 -8.05
N VAL A 123 9.52 5.94 -8.95
CA VAL A 123 9.97 7.31 -9.26
C VAL A 123 9.60 8.23 -8.10
N HIS A 124 8.42 8.03 -7.51
CA HIS A 124 8.00 8.78 -6.34
C HIS A 124 8.93 8.54 -5.14
N HIS A 125 9.44 7.33 -4.93
CA HIS A 125 10.46 7.05 -3.92
C HIS A 125 11.79 7.73 -4.24
N LEU A 126 12.20 7.74 -5.51
CA LEU A 126 13.44 8.42 -5.94
C LEU A 126 13.35 9.94 -5.75
N SER A 127 12.18 10.53 -6.01
CA SER A 127 11.92 11.96 -5.83
C SER A 127 10.46 12.23 -5.46
N SER A 128 10.18 12.22 -4.16
CA SER A 128 8.83 12.42 -3.62
C SER A 128 8.28 13.84 -3.79
N LYS A 129 9.15 14.78 -4.21
CA LYS A 129 8.78 16.16 -4.55
C LYS A 129 8.04 16.27 -5.88
N ILE A 130 8.14 15.26 -6.75
CA ILE A 130 7.43 15.26 -8.03
C ILE A 130 5.95 14.99 -7.75
N PRO A 131 5.05 15.93 -8.07
CA PRO A 131 3.63 15.72 -7.84
C PRO A 131 3.09 14.64 -8.78
N PHE A 132 2.08 13.92 -8.33
CA PHE A 132 1.60 12.71 -9.00
C PHE A 132 1.19 12.94 -10.46
N TYR A 133 0.63 14.12 -10.78
CA TYR A 133 0.19 14.46 -12.13
C TYR A 133 1.33 14.68 -13.13
N ARG A 134 2.59 14.82 -12.65
CA ARG A 134 3.78 14.94 -13.50
C ARG A 134 4.57 13.64 -13.64
N LEU A 135 4.26 12.59 -12.87
CA LEU A 135 4.92 11.29 -12.99
C LEU A 135 4.83 10.69 -14.41
N PRO A 136 3.74 10.86 -15.17
CA PRO A 136 3.70 10.45 -16.57
C PRO A 136 4.69 11.19 -17.47
N GLU A 137 4.97 12.47 -17.21
CA GLU A 137 5.98 13.25 -17.94
C GLU A 137 7.36 12.66 -17.71
N VAL A 138 7.68 12.28 -16.46
CA VAL A 138 8.96 11.64 -16.13
C VAL A 138 9.13 10.34 -16.90
N LEU A 139 8.12 9.47 -16.93
CA LEU A 139 8.18 8.22 -17.70
C LEU A 139 8.24 8.44 -19.22
N ARG A 140 7.66 9.54 -19.72
CA ARG A 140 7.75 9.91 -21.13
C ARG A 140 9.17 10.36 -21.49
N ASP A 141 9.75 11.23 -20.65
CA ASP A 141 11.05 11.86 -20.88
C ASP A 141 12.22 10.92 -20.56
N HIS A 142 11.97 9.92 -19.70
CA HIS A 142 12.90 8.85 -19.30
C HIS A 142 12.28 7.46 -19.53
N PRO A 143 12.20 6.99 -20.79
CA PRO A 143 11.55 5.72 -21.12
C PRO A 143 12.14 4.49 -20.42
N GLU A 144 13.43 4.53 -20.06
CA GLU A 144 14.15 3.48 -19.33
C GLU A 144 13.51 3.17 -17.97
N LEU A 145 12.90 4.18 -17.33
CA LEU A 145 12.24 4.00 -16.03
C LEU A 145 10.96 3.16 -16.16
N LYS A 146 10.31 3.14 -17.32
CA LYS A 146 9.05 2.38 -17.51
C LYS A 146 9.22 0.89 -17.27
N THR A 147 10.41 0.35 -17.56
CA THR A 147 10.69 -1.08 -17.46
C THR A 147 11.26 -1.52 -16.12
N ILE A 148 11.76 -0.59 -15.31
CA ILE A 148 12.35 -0.91 -14.00
C ILE A 148 11.25 -1.33 -13.02
N SER A 149 11.43 -2.49 -12.39
CA SER A 149 10.52 -3.02 -11.36
C SER A 149 9.06 -3.03 -11.79
N ARG A 150 8.81 -3.22 -13.10
CA ARG A 150 7.48 -3.09 -13.69
C ARG A 150 6.65 -4.31 -13.32
N ILE A 151 5.44 -4.06 -12.84
CA ILE A 151 4.42 -5.08 -12.64
C ILE A 151 3.11 -4.63 -13.29
N THR A 152 2.41 -5.55 -13.94
CA THR A 152 1.07 -5.32 -14.49
C THR A 152 -0.01 -5.73 -13.50
N LEU A 153 -1.26 -5.31 -13.76
CA LEU A 153 -2.42 -5.75 -12.98
C LEU A 153 -2.55 -7.28 -12.88
N LYS A 154 -2.14 -8.01 -13.91
CA LYS A 154 -2.21 -9.48 -13.89
C LYS A 154 -1.12 -10.08 -13.00
N GLU A 155 0.11 -9.58 -13.10
CA GLU A 155 1.26 -10.04 -12.31
C GLU A 155 1.11 -9.71 -10.82
N SER A 156 0.47 -8.60 -10.49
CA SER A 156 0.26 -8.17 -9.11
C SER A 156 -0.55 -9.19 -8.29
N PHE A 157 -1.50 -9.91 -8.90
CA PHE A 157 -2.21 -11.01 -8.23
C PHE A 157 -1.30 -12.19 -7.90
N ALA A 158 -0.28 -12.46 -8.72
CA ALA A 158 0.71 -13.50 -8.42
C ALA A 158 1.64 -13.09 -7.28
N CYS A 159 1.85 -11.78 -7.07
CA CYS A 159 2.70 -11.23 -6.02
C CYS A 159 2.09 -11.39 -4.61
N VAL A 160 0.78 -11.54 -4.49
CA VAL A 160 0.07 -11.74 -3.20
C VAL A 160 0.63 -12.89 -2.35
N LYS A 161 1.21 -13.91 -2.99
CA LYS A 161 1.79 -15.07 -2.30
C LYS A 161 3.18 -14.79 -1.73
N LEU A 162 3.85 -13.73 -2.16
CA LEU A 162 5.21 -13.35 -1.75
C LEU A 162 5.15 -12.62 -0.42
N VAL A 163 5.53 -13.29 0.67
CA VAL A 163 5.29 -12.79 2.05
C VAL A 163 6.56 -12.71 2.88
N LEU A 164 7.52 -13.60 2.64
CA LEU A 164 8.74 -13.69 3.44
C LEU A 164 9.94 -13.28 2.60
N TRP A 165 10.93 -12.61 3.21
CA TRP A 165 12.21 -12.32 2.57
C TRP A 165 13.20 -13.48 2.84
N ASP A 166 13.75 -14.06 1.78
CA ASP A 166 14.83 -15.04 1.86
C ASP A 166 16.17 -14.34 1.71
N GLU A 167 16.86 -14.07 2.82
CA GLU A 167 18.16 -13.38 2.84
C GLU A 167 19.23 -14.09 2.01
N ALA A 168 19.22 -15.43 1.97
CA ALA A 168 20.24 -16.19 1.26
C ALA A 168 20.10 -16.07 -0.27
N ARG A 169 18.87 -15.82 -0.75
CA ARG A 169 18.56 -15.66 -2.18
C ARG A 169 18.29 -14.23 -2.60
N GLY A 170 18.17 -13.30 -1.64
CA GLY A 170 17.84 -11.91 -1.89
C GLY A 170 16.50 -11.72 -2.62
N ARG A 171 15.47 -12.50 -2.27
CA ARG A 171 14.15 -12.41 -2.91
C ARG A 171 13.00 -12.72 -1.96
N LEU A 172 11.80 -12.28 -2.34
CA LEU A 172 10.59 -12.71 -1.64
C LEU A 172 10.19 -14.14 -2.02
N VAL A 173 9.66 -14.87 -1.03
CA VAL A 173 9.16 -16.23 -1.15
C VAL A 173 7.80 -16.38 -0.48
N SER A 174 7.03 -17.37 -0.93
CA SER A 174 5.79 -17.77 -0.27
C SER A 174 6.01 -18.64 0.96
N PHE A 175 5.03 -18.69 1.86
CA PHE A 175 5.05 -19.64 2.99
C PHE A 175 5.24 -21.10 2.52
N ARG A 176 4.71 -21.45 1.35
CA ARG A 176 4.85 -22.79 0.79
C ARG A 176 6.29 -23.07 0.35
N GLU A 177 6.95 -22.11 -0.30
CA GLU A 177 8.37 -22.22 -0.66
C GLU A 177 9.25 -22.30 0.58
N ALA A 178 9.04 -21.42 1.56
CA ALA A 178 9.78 -21.42 2.83
C ALA A 178 9.68 -22.77 3.56
N ARG A 179 8.48 -23.38 3.62
CA ARG A 179 8.32 -24.73 4.21
C ARG A 179 9.05 -25.81 3.44
N ARG A 180 9.05 -25.77 2.10
CA ARG A 180 9.78 -26.75 1.29
C ARG A 180 11.29 -26.64 1.49
N MET A 181 11.79 -25.42 1.58
CA MET A 181 13.20 -25.15 1.84
C MET A 181 13.61 -25.63 3.24
N ALA A 182 12.77 -25.42 4.25
CA ALA A 182 13.02 -25.88 5.62
C ALA A 182 12.99 -27.41 5.80
N VAL A 183 12.36 -28.16 4.88
CA VAL A 183 12.36 -29.64 4.90
C VAL A 183 13.58 -30.21 4.18
N VAL A 184 14.23 -29.44 3.32
CA VAL A 184 15.40 -29.85 2.53
C VAL A 184 16.73 -29.41 3.19
N ALA A 185 16.67 -28.46 4.14
CA ALA A 185 17.80 -28.02 4.96
C ALA A 185 17.96 -28.91 6.20
#